data_AF-A0A9Q3JKG3-F1
#
_entry.id   AF-A0A9Q3JKG3-F1
#
_cell.length_a   1.000
_cell.length_b   1.000
_cell.length_c   1.000
_cell.angle_alpha   90.00
_cell.angle_beta   90.00
_cell.angle_gamma   90.00
#
_symmetry.space_group_name_H-M   'P 1'
#
loop_
_entity.id
_entity.type
_entity.pdbx_description
1 polymer ?
#
loop_
_entity_poly.entity_id
_entity_poly.type
_entity_poly.pdbx_seq_one_letter_code
_entity_poly.pdbx_strand_id
1 'polypeptide(L)'
;MSYSEKEALKQLPEASSYPKFSGTEQYDHMELTDYINGLVIDLPSIPDYCITARLNTAFKGHASIWYTEMKQIHGRKNWPSWKSQIIQNHSNGTWI
;
A
#
# COMPACT_ATOMS: atom_id res chain seq x y z
N MET A 1 17.02 -16.44 6.96
CA MET A 1 17.77 -15.24 7.41
C MET A 1 16.77 -14.11 7.44
N SER A 2 16.57 -13.45 8.58
CA SER A 2 15.64 -12.32 8.66
C SER A 2 16.42 -11.06 8.27
N TYR A 3 15.99 -10.35 7.23
CA TYR A 3 16.63 -9.10 6.82
C TYR A 3 16.47 -8.06 7.93
N SER A 4 17.52 -7.27 8.18
CA SER A 4 17.35 -6.06 9.00
C SER A 4 16.45 -5.08 8.26
N GLU A 5 15.69 -4.27 8.99
CA GLU A 5 14.68 -3.35 8.45
C GLU A 5 15.26 -2.42 7.36
N LYS A 6 16.51 -1.99 7.51
CA LYS A 6 17.24 -1.19 6.51
C LYS A 6 17.58 -1.96 5.23
N GLU A 7 17.96 -3.22 5.34
CA GLU A 7 18.26 -4.08 4.20
C GLU A 7 16.99 -4.40 3.42
N ALA A 8 15.90 -4.65 4.16
CA ALA A 8 14.60 -4.90 3.58
C ALA A 8 14.11 -3.71 2.72
N LEU A 9 14.28 -2.48 3.24
CA LEU A 9 13.95 -1.27 2.49
C LEU A 9 14.82 -1.09 1.23
N LYS A 10 16.06 -1.60 1.18
CA LYS A 10 16.90 -1.52 -0.04
C LYS A 10 16.44 -2.45 -1.16
N GLN A 11 15.79 -3.57 -0.82
CA GLN A 11 15.26 -4.53 -1.80
C GLN A 11 13.96 -4.04 -2.43
N LEU A 12 13.26 -3.11 -1.78
CA LEU A 12 12.03 -2.54 -2.32
C LEU A 12 12.33 -1.55 -3.45
N PRO A 13 11.54 -1.57 -4.55
CA PRO A 13 11.67 -0.61 -5.64
C PRO A 13 11.47 0.82 -5.15
N GLU A 14 12.03 1.79 -5.88
CA GLU A 14 11.89 3.20 -5.53
C GLU A 14 10.41 3.60 -5.39
N ALA A 15 10.12 4.50 -4.44
CA ALA A 15 8.77 5.00 -4.18
C ALA A 15 8.12 5.70 -5.41
N SER A 16 8.95 6.17 -6.35
CA SER A 16 8.54 6.71 -7.66
C SER A 16 7.95 5.63 -8.58
N SER A 17 8.39 4.38 -8.46
CA SER A 17 7.96 3.25 -9.29
C SER A 17 6.60 2.68 -8.88
N TYR A 18 6.05 3.11 -7.74
CA TYR A 18 4.76 2.63 -7.27
C TYR A 18 3.64 3.27 -8.10
N PRO A 19 2.66 2.48 -8.55
CA PRO A 19 1.46 3.00 -9.19
C PRO A 19 0.80 4.06 -8.31
N LYS A 20 0.34 5.14 -8.92
CA LYS A 20 -0.27 6.24 -8.16
C LYS A 20 -1.76 5.97 -8.02
N PHE A 21 -2.24 5.98 -6.79
CA PHE A 21 -3.65 5.77 -6.50
C PHE A 21 -4.30 7.07 -6.06
N SER A 22 -5.19 7.58 -6.92
CA SER A 22 -5.98 8.79 -6.70
C SER A 22 -7.32 8.51 -6.01
N GLY A 23 -7.84 7.29 -6.16
CA GLY A 23 -9.20 6.90 -5.74
C GLY A 23 -10.32 7.41 -6.66
N THR A 24 -10.00 8.14 -7.73
CA THR A 24 -10.98 8.73 -8.65
C THR A 24 -11.12 7.98 -9.97
N GLU A 25 -10.07 7.27 -10.40
CA GLU A 25 -10.13 6.48 -11.64
C GLU A 25 -10.58 5.05 -11.36
N GLN A 26 -11.35 4.49 -12.30
CA GLN A 26 -12.17 3.28 -12.08
C GLN A 26 -11.35 1.99 -11.85
N TYR A 27 -10.02 2.05 -12.00
CA TYR A 27 -9.13 0.87 -11.91
C TYR A 27 -7.79 1.11 -11.18
N ASP A 28 -7.48 2.32 -10.71
CA ASP A 28 -6.19 2.62 -10.05
C ASP A 28 -5.93 1.73 -8.82
N HIS A 29 -7.00 1.30 -8.14
CA HIS A 29 -6.89 0.42 -6.98
C HIS A 29 -6.42 -0.99 -7.38
N MET A 30 -6.84 -1.51 -8.55
CA MET A 30 -6.43 -2.82 -9.03
C MET A 30 -4.94 -2.80 -9.37
N GLU A 31 -4.49 -1.78 -10.11
CA GLU A 31 -3.09 -1.65 -10.49
C GLU A 31 -2.18 -1.53 -9.26
N LEU A 32 -2.55 -0.69 -8.28
CA LEU A 32 -1.79 -0.59 -7.03
C LEU A 32 -1.82 -1.91 -6.25
N THR A 33 -2.98 -2.55 -6.09
CA THR A 33 -3.08 -3.77 -5.28
C THR A 33 -2.36 -4.95 -5.92
N ASP A 34 -2.40 -5.10 -7.23
CA ASP A 34 -1.68 -6.16 -7.95
C ASP A 34 -0.16 -5.94 -7.91
N TYR A 35 0.29 -4.70 -8.08
CA TYR A 35 1.71 -4.35 -7.96
C TYR A 35 2.28 -4.71 -6.58
N ILE A 36 1.60 -4.30 -5.50
CA ILE A 36 2.05 -4.61 -4.14
C ILE A 36 1.95 -6.10 -3.84
N ASN A 37 0.93 -6.79 -4.38
CA ASN A 37 0.82 -8.23 -4.25
C ASN A 37 2.00 -8.95 -4.92
N GLY A 38 2.44 -8.48 -6.08
CA GLY A 38 3.68 -8.93 -6.73
C GLY A 38 4.89 -8.78 -5.81
N LEU A 39 5.06 -7.61 -5.19
CA LEU A 39 6.18 -7.39 -4.25
C LEU A 39 6.16 -8.34 -3.04
N VAL A 40 4.98 -8.65 -2.50
CA VAL A 40 4.86 -9.60 -1.37
C VAL A 40 5.21 -11.02 -1.81
N ILE A 41 4.82 -11.41 -3.03
CA ILE A 41 5.10 -12.73 -3.60
C ILE A 41 6.59 -12.87 -3.95
N ASP A 42 7.16 -11.85 -4.58
CA ASP A 42 8.55 -11.85 -5.07
C ASP A 42 9.56 -11.64 -3.93
N LEU A 43 9.14 -10.99 -2.84
CA LEU A 43 9.98 -10.67 -1.69
C LEU A 43 9.44 -11.28 -0.39
N PRO A 44 9.32 -12.61 -0.27
CA PRO A 44 8.73 -13.28 0.90
C PRO A 44 9.56 -13.11 2.19
N SER A 45 10.82 -12.68 2.05
CA SER A 45 11.72 -12.40 3.17
C SER A 45 11.58 -10.98 3.72
N ILE A 46 10.78 -10.12 3.07
CA ILE A 46 10.52 -8.75 3.47
C ILE A 46 9.25 -8.73 4.30
N PRO A 47 9.27 -8.17 5.52
CA PRO A 47 8.06 -8.01 6.31
C PRO A 47 7.06 -7.07 5.63
N ASP A 48 5.78 -7.43 5.67
CA ASP A 48 4.67 -6.61 5.15
C ASP A 48 4.72 -5.15 5.60
N TYR A 49 5.13 -4.89 6.85
CA TYR A 49 5.17 -3.54 7.39
C TYR A 49 6.21 -2.65 6.69
N CYS A 50 7.26 -3.22 6.10
CA CYS A 50 8.23 -2.48 5.29
C CYS A 50 7.61 -2.07 3.94
N ILE A 51 6.83 -2.97 3.34
CA ILE A 51 6.11 -2.72 2.08
C ILE A 51 5.04 -1.65 2.31
N THR A 52 4.28 -1.77 3.40
CA THR A 52 3.23 -0.79 3.74
C THR A 52 3.78 0.55 4.23
N ALA A 53 5.06 0.62 4.64
CA ALA A 53 5.70 1.89 4.94
C ALA A 53 5.82 2.80 3.71
N ARG A 54 6.00 2.22 2.51
CA ARG A 54 6.12 2.96 1.24
C ARG A 54 4.80 3.27 0.56
N LEU A 55 3.72 2.60 0.98
CA LEU A 55 2.38 2.81 0.43
C LEU A 55 1.96 4.28 0.47
N ASN A 56 2.34 5.05 1.50
CA ASN A 56 1.97 6.48 1.60
C ASN A 56 2.40 7.30 0.37
N THR A 57 3.46 6.89 -0.32
CA THR A 57 3.97 7.57 -1.51
C THR A 57 3.18 7.25 -2.78
N ALA A 58 2.43 6.14 -2.77
CA ALA A 58 1.57 5.70 -3.85
C ALA A 58 0.23 6.46 -3.84
N PHE A 59 -0.30 6.78 -2.66
CA PHE A 59 -1.56 7.52 -2.51
C PHE A 59 -1.41 9.00 -2.90
N LYS A 60 -2.39 9.53 -3.63
CA LYS A 60 -2.49 10.95 -4.02
C LYS A 60 -3.88 11.51 -3.70
N GLY A 61 -3.94 12.83 -3.51
CA GLY A 61 -5.21 13.54 -3.27
C GLY A 61 -5.96 13.03 -2.04
N HIS A 62 -7.28 12.85 -2.17
CA HIS A 62 -8.15 12.35 -1.09
C HIS A 62 -7.74 10.97 -0.57
N ALA A 63 -7.18 10.11 -1.43
CA ALA A 63 -6.73 8.78 -1.01
C ALA A 63 -5.52 8.84 -0.07
N SER A 64 -4.68 9.87 -0.18
CA SER A 64 -3.55 10.10 0.76
C SER A 64 -4.03 10.54 2.14
N ILE A 65 -5.09 11.35 2.19
CA ILE A 65 -5.70 11.81 3.44
C ILE A 65 -6.30 10.61 4.16
N TRP A 66 -7.14 9.84 3.45
CA TRP A 66 -7.74 8.60 3.96
C TRP A 66 -6.68 7.60 4.45
N TYR A 67 -5.60 7.37 3.70
CA TYR A 67 -4.55 6.44 4.14
C TYR A 67 -3.89 6.90 5.44
N THR A 68 -3.67 8.21 5.59
CA THR A 68 -3.07 8.79 6.80
C THR A 68 -4.01 8.65 8.00
N GLU A 69 -5.30 8.92 7.82
CA GLU A 69 -6.34 8.74 8.85
C GLU A 69 -6.48 7.27 9.26
N MET A 70 -6.57 6.36 8.29
CA MET A 70 -6.63 4.92 8.58
C MET A 70 -5.38 4.44 9.31
N LYS A 71 -4.20 4.97 8.97
CA LYS A 71 -2.95 4.63 9.68
C LYS A 71 -2.93 5.18 11.11
N GLN A 72 -3.53 6.33 11.36
CA GLN A 72 -3.69 6.89 12.72
C GLN A 72 -4.67 6.04 13.55
N ILE A 73 -5.80 5.66 12.98
CA ILE A 73 -6.87 4.91 13.65
C ILE A 73 -6.45 3.46 13.93
N HIS A 74 -5.80 2.83 12.97
CA HIS A 74 -5.53 1.40 13.00
C HIS A 74 -4.07 1.01 13.24
N GLY A 75 -3.15 1.97 13.22
CA GLY A 75 -1.72 1.73 13.41
C GLY A 75 -1.07 0.98 12.24
N ARG A 76 0.01 0.24 12.53
CA ARG A 76 0.74 -0.54 11.52
C ARG A 76 0.00 -1.85 11.23
N LYS A 77 -0.68 -1.91 10.09
CA LYS A 77 -1.31 -3.15 9.59
C LYS A 77 -0.45 -3.87 8.54
N ASN A 78 -0.65 -5.18 8.45
CA ASN A 78 -0.09 -6.04 7.39
C ASN A 78 -0.77 -5.78 6.03
N TRP A 79 -0.16 -6.25 4.94
CA TRP A 79 -0.66 -5.98 3.59
C TRP A 79 -2.07 -6.53 3.34
N PRO A 80 -2.44 -7.76 3.76
CA PRO A 80 -3.80 -8.28 3.55
C PRO A 80 -4.89 -7.40 4.16
N SER A 81 -4.63 -6.81 5.33
CA SER A 81 -5.56 -5.86 5.94
C SER A 81 -5.70 -4.58 5.12
N TRP A 82 -4.59 -4.02 4.63
CA TRP A 82 -4.61 -2.84 3.79
C TRP A 82 -5.31 -3.09 2.47
N LYS A 83 -5.03 -4.22 1.81
CA LYS A 83 -5.71 -4.64 0.58
C LYS A 83 -7.22 -4.71 0.78
N SER A 84 -7.67 -5.34 1.86
CA SER A 84 -9.10 -5.42 2.18
C SER A 84 -9.72 -4.05 2.40
N GLN A 85 -9.03 -3.12 3.08
CA GLN A 85 -9.55 -1.76 3.30
C GLN A 85 -9.59 -0.94 2.01
N ILE A 86 -8.56 -1.02 1.17
CA ILE A 86 -8.53 -0.33 -0.13
C ILE A 86 -9.68 -0.81 -1.01
N ILE A 87 -9.86 -2.14 -1.11
CA ILE A 87 -10.97 -2.73 -1.87
C ILE A 87 -12.31 -2.30 -1.28
N GLN A 88 -12.51 -2.43 0.03
CA GLN A 88 -13.78 -2.06 0.67
C GLN A 88 -14.13 -0.58 0.46
N ASN A 89 -13.15 0.32 0.60
CA ASN A 89 -13.35 1.75 0.43
C ASN A 89 -13.65 2.12 -1.03
N HIS A 90 -13.00 1.45 -1.99
CA HIS A 90 -13.23 1.67 -3.41
C HIS A 90 -14.51 1.02 -3.94
N SER A 91 -14.83 -0.21 -3.51
CA SER A 91 -16.03 -0.94 -3.91
C SER A 91 -17.32 -0.29 -3.41
N ASN A 92 -17.28 0.40 -2.27
CA ASN A 92 -18.44 1.11 -1.73
C ASN A 92 -18.68 2.48 -2.38
N GLY A 93 -17.84 2.94 -3.32
CA GLY A 93 -18.02 4.21 -4.04
C GLY A 93 -18.15 5.45 -3.13
N THR A 94 -17.73 5.34 -1.86
CA THR A 94 -17.99 6.34 -0.84
C THR A 94 -16.72 7.13 -0.56
N TRP A 95 -16.34 7.97 -1.53
CA TRP A 95 -15.44 9.10 -1.28
C TRP A 95 -16.32 10.35 -1.14
N ILE A 96 -17.14 10.40 -0.09
CA ILE A 96 -17.86 11.61 0.32
C ILE A 96 -17.09 12.32 1.42
#